data_AF-A0A7J7FGI9-F1
#
_entry.id   AF-A0A7J7FGI9-F1
#
_cell.length_a   1.000
_cell.length_b   1.000
_cell.length_c   1.000
_cell.angle_alpha   90.00
_cell.angle_beta   90.00
_cell.angle_gamma   90.00
#
_symmetry.space_group_name_H-M   'P 1'
#
loop_
_entity.id
_entity.type
_entity.pdbx_description
1 polymer ?
#
loop_
_entity_poly.entity_id
_entity_poly.type
_entity_poly.pdbx_seq_one_letter_code
_entity_poly.pdbx_strand_id
1 'polypeptide(L)' 'MKGHPKTKAFITHGGANGIYEAVYHGIPMLGIPLFADQPDNIVHMKTKGAAIRLDLNTMSSIDLLNTLKTVINDPS' A
#
# COMPACT_ATOMS: atom_id res chain seq x y z
N MET A 1 -4.38 -9.42 7.68
CA MET A 1 -4.31 -10.01 6.33
C MET A 1 -3.87 -11.46 6.49
N LYS A 2 -4.73 -12.44 6.14
CA LYS A 2 -4.27 -13.84 6.10
C LYS A 2 -3.40 -14.00 4.85
N GLY A 3 -2.11 -14.27 5.01
CA GLY A 3 -1.10 -14.33 3.94
C GLY A 3 -1.28 -15.52 2.99
N HIS A 4 -2.30 -15.46 2.12
CA HIS A 4 -2.50 -16.44 1.09
C HIS A 4 -1.37 -16.33 0.03
N PRO A 5 -0.78 -17.45 -0.46
CA PRO A 5 0.37 -17.42 -1.37
C PRO A 5 0.10 -16.77 -2.74
N LYS A 6 -1.18 -16.53 -3.06
CA LYS A 6 -1.59 -15.81 -4.29
C LYS A 6 -1.88 -14.32 -4.07
N THR A 7 -1.77 -13.82 -2.85
CA THR A 7 -1.92 -12.38 -2.59
C THR A 7 -0.75 -11.65 -3.24
N LYS A 8 -1.04 -10.61 -4.03
CA LYS A 8 -0.03 -9.85 -4.77
C LYS A 8 0.14 -8.40 -4.33
N ALA A 9 -0.88 -7.83 -3.70
CA ALA A 9 -0.87 -6.43 -3.29
C ALA A 9 -1.83 -6.23 -2.10
N PHE A 10 -1.56 -5.19 -1.31
CA PHE A 10 -2.45 -4.76 -0.24
C PHE A 10 -2.81 -3.28 -0.36
N ILE A 11 -4.09 -3.00 -0.56
CA ILE A 11 -4.62 -1.64 -0.49
C ILE A 11 -4.92 -1.33 0.97
N THR A 12 -4.32 -0.28 1.52
CA THR A 12 -4.40 0.02 2.95
C THR A 12 -4.45 1.51 3.24
N HIS A 13 -5.18 1.87 4.28
CA HIS A 13 -5.11 3.20 4.86
C HIS A 13 -3.80 3.50 5.61
N GLY A 14 -2.94 2.51 5.89
CA GLY A 14 -1.67 2.76 6.61
C GLY A 14 -1.72 2.61 8.13
N GLY A 15 -2.73 1.91 8.65
CA GLY A 15 -2.72 1.47 10.04
C GLY A 15 -1.58 0.47 10.33
N ALA A 16 -0.92 0.63 11.48
CA ALA A 16 0.30 -0.09 11.84
C ALA A 16 0.16 -1.63 11.75
N ASN A 17 -0.93 -2.21 12.26
CA ASN A 17 -1.15 -3.66 12.20
C ASN A 17 -1.15 -4.21 10.76
N GLY A 18 -1.83 -3.50 9.85
CA GLY A 18 -1.88 -3.90 8.45
C GLY A 18 -0.52 -3.78 7.76
N ILE A 19 0.26 -2.76 8.11
CA ILE A 19 1.63 -2.59 7.62
C ILE A 19 2.52 -3.74 8.12
N TYR A 20 2.45 -4.09 9.41
CA TYR A 20 3.24 -5.19 9.95
C TYR A 20 2.90 -6.52 9.26
N GLU A 21 1.62 -6.81 9.05
CA GLU A 21 1.20 -8.01 8.34
C GLU A 21 1.67 -8.02 6.88
N ALA A 22 1.61 -6.88 6.18
CA ALA A 22 2.06 -6.79 4.79
C ALA A 22 3.58 -6.99 4.67
N VAL A 23 4.35 -6.34 5.55
CA VAL A 23 5.81 -6.51 5.62
C VAL A 23 6.19 -7.94 5.96
N TYR A 24 5.54 -8.55 6.96
CA TYR A 24 5.81 -9.92 7.38
C TYR A 24 5.63 -10.93 6.23
N HIS A 25 4.62 -10.71 5.37
CA HIS A 25 4.36 -11.59 4.23
C HIS A 25 5.02 -11.12 2.93
N GLY A 26 5.82 -10.05 2.94
CA GLY A 26 6.47 -9.51 1.74
C GLY A 26 5.48 -9.01 0.69
N ILE A 27 4.30 -8.53 1.10
CA ILE A 27 3.25 -8.05 0.18
C ILE A 27 3.43 -6.53 -0.03
N PRO A 28 3.64 -6.06 -1.26
CA PRO A 28 3.75 -4.63 -1.53
C PRO A 28 2.40 -3.92 -1.34
N MET A 29 2.46 -2.63 -0.97
CA MET A 29 1.29 -1.87 -0.56
C MET A 29 0.93 -0.73 -1.52
N LEU A 30 -0.37 -0.49 -1.65
CA LEU A 30 -0.94 0.76 -2.15
C LEU A 30 -1.60 1.48 -0.97
N GLY A 31 -0.97 2.56 -0.52
CA GLY A 31 -1.39 3.37 0.62
C GLY A 31 -2.34 4.50 0.25
N ILE A 32 -3.51 4.57 0.88
CA ILE A 32 -4.50 5.66 0.76
C ILE A 32 -4.82 6.17 2.18
N PRO A 33 -3.97 7.02 2.79
CA PRO A 33 -4.15 7.43 4.17
C PRO A 33 -5.40 8.29 4.34
N LEU A 34 -6.10 8.09 5.46
CA LEU A 34 -7.34 8.80 5.78
C LEU A 34 -7.14 9.87 6.86
N PHE A 35 -6.47 9.53 7.97
CA PHE A 35 -6.28 10.45 9.11
C PHE A 35 -5.23 9.94 10.13
N ALA A 36 -4.96 10.76 11.16
CA ALA A 36 -4.05 10.48 12.26
C ALA A 36 -2.61 10.16 11.80
N ASP A 37 -2.03 9.05 12.25
CA ASP A 37 -0.66 8.61 11.98
C ASP A 37 -0.49 7.94 10.60
N GLN A 38 -1.60 7.65 9.92
CA GLN A 38 -1.61 6.95 8.64
C GLN A 38 -0.76 7.61 7.54
N PRO A 39 -0.80 8.94 7.33
CA PRO A 39 0.04 9.59 6.31
C PRO A 39 1.54 9.35 6.55
N ASP A 40 1.99 9.48 7.79
CA ASP A 40 3.39 9.30 8.17
C ASP A 40 3.83 7.84 8.01
N ASN A 41 2.98 6.90 8.43
CA ASN A 41 3.21 5.47 8.25
C ASN A 41 3.38 5.12 6.76
N ILE A 42 2.52 5.64 5.88
CA ILE A 42 2.63 5.40 4.43
C ILE A 42 3.86 6.09 3.84
N VAL A 43 4.21 7.30 4.27
CA VAL A 43 5.45 7.98 3.85
C VAL A 43 6.67 7.16 4.23
N HIS A 44 6.73 6.64 5.45
CA HIS A 44 7.81 5.75 5.91
C HIS A 44 7.92 4.49 5.06
N MET A 45 6.80 3.84 4.77
CA MET A 45 6.78 2.63 3.93
C MET A 45 7.15 2.93 2.47
N LYS A 46 6.76 4.10 1.94
CA LYS A 46 7.18 4.57 0.62
C LYS A 46 8.69 4.80 0.56
N THR A 47 9.27 5.45 1.58
CA THR A 47 10.73 5.67 1.68
C THR A 47 11.50 4.36 1.71
N LYS A 48 10.91 3.29 2.26
CA LYS A 48 11.47 1.93 2.24
C LYS A 48 11.23 1.15 0.95
N GLY A 49 10.58 1.74 -0.05
CA GLY A 49 10.24 1.07 -1.32
C GLY A 49 9.11 0.04 -1.19
N ALA A 50 8.41 -0.02 -0.06
CA ALA A 50 7.41 -1.05 0.23
C ALA A 50 5.96 -0.58 0.01
N ALA A 51 5.74 0.70 -0.35
CA ALA A 51 4.43 1.24 -0.65
C ALA A 51 4.44 2.33 -1.72
N ILE A 52 3.37 2.41 -2.51
CA ILE A 52 3.02 3.60 -3.30
C ILE A 52 1.89 4.34 -2.58
N ARG A 53 2.01 5.68 -2.43
CA ARG A 53 0.99 6.53 -1.81
C ARG A 53 0.10 7.18 -2.87
N LEU A 54 -1.22 7.05 -2.74
CA LEU A 54 -2.20 7.90 -3.41
C LEU A 54 -2.82 8.87 -2.40
N ASP A 55 -3.25 10.02 -2.88
CA ASP A 55 -3.97 11.01 -2.09
C ASP A 55 -5.47 10.91 -2.40
N LEU A 56 -6.28 10.62 -1.38
CA LEU A 56 -7.71 10.41 -1.54
C LEU A 56 -8.43 11.61 -2.18
N ASN A 57 -7.93 12.82 -1.95
CA ASN A 57 -8.60 14.04 -2.42
C ASN A 57 -8.29 14.38 -3.88
N THR A 58 -7.18 13.85 -4.42
CA THR A 58 -6.71 14.22 -5.76
C THR A 58 -6.66 13.04 -6.73
N MET A 59 -6.71 11.80 -6.22
CA MET A 59 -6.67 10.61 -7.07
C MET A 59 -7.96 10.44 -7.87
N SER A 60 -7.82 9.95 -9.09
CA SER A 60 -8.90 9.43 -9.92
C SER A 60 -8.97 7.90 -9.84
N SER A 61 -10.06 7.32 -10.36
CA SER A 61 -10.16 5.86 -10.55
C SER A 61 -9.08 5.31 -11.49
N ILE A 62 -8.57 6.13 -12.41
CA ILE A 62 -7.50 5.75 -13.33
C ILE A 62 -6.17 5.66 -12.58
N ASP A 63 -5.90 6.59 -11.66
CA ASP A 63 -4.69 6.56 -10.83
C ASP A 63 -4.66 5.32 -9.94
N LEU A 64 -5.82 4.96 -9.35
CA LEU A 64 -5.96 3.72 -8.59
C LEU A 64 -5.65 2.48 -9.45
N LEU A 65 -6.27 2.38 -10.63
CA LEU A 65 -6.10 1.24 -11.52
C LEU A 65 -4.65 1.09 -11.98
N ASN A 66 -4.03 2.20 -12.41
CA ASN A 66 -2.65 2.19 -12.90
C ASN A 66 -1.67 1.85 -11.77
N THR A 67 -1.85 2.44 -10.61
CA THR A 67 -1.00 2.16 -9.45
C THR A 67 -1.13 0.71 -9.00
N LEU A 68 -2.37 0.17 -8.95
CA LEU A 68 -2.58 -1.22 -8.61
C LEU A 68 -1.93 -2.16 -9.64
N LYS A 69 -2.04 -1.85 -10.94
CA LYS A 69 -1.34 -2.59 -11.99
C LYS A 69 0.17 -2.56 -11.82
N THR A 70 0.75 -1.43 -11.42
CA THR A 70 2.18 -1.34 -11.10
C THR A 70 2.52 -2.27 -9.94
N VAL A 71 1.81 -2.14 -8.80
CA VAL A 71 2.10 -2.93 -7.59
C VAL A 71 2.00 -4.45 -7.80
N ILE A 72 1.07 -4.94 -8.63
CA ILE A 72 0.91 -6.38 -8.86
C ILE A 72 1.85 -6.97 -9.93
N ASN A 73 2.47 -6.12 -10.76
CA ASN A 73 3.29 -6.55 -11.89
C ASN A 73 4.77 -6.20 -11.76
N ASP A 74 5.14 -5.29 -10.85
CA ASP A 74 6.53 -4.93 -10.61
C ASP A 74 7.11 -5.85 -9.52
N PRO A 75 7.97 -6.83 -9.87
CA PRO A 75 8.62 -7.66 -8.88
C PRO A 75 9.65 -6.80 -8.13
N SER A 76 9.34 -6.48 -6.88
CA SER A 76 10.32 -5.92 -5.93
C SER A 76 11.39 -6.95 -5.58
#